data_AF-A0A966DV80-F1
#
_entry.id   AF-A0A966DV80-F1
#
_cell.length_a   1.000
_cell.length_b   1.000
_cell.length_c   1.000
_cell.angle_alpha   90.00
_cell.angle_beta   90.00
_cell.angle_gamma   90.00
#
_symmetry.space_group_name_H-M   'P 1'
#
loop_
_entity.id
_entity.type
_entity.pdbx_description
1 polymer ?
#
loop_
_entity_poly.entity_id
_entity_poly.type
_entity_poly.pdbx_seq_one_letter_code
_entity_poly.pdbx_strand_id
1 'polypeptide(L)'
;MANHPMARTLLLLSLSIATVCAILGAYALLVYSDPPVDPEWALEGSDKIPEGAVTVRFTGTATLLFSDGETHWMTDGWFSRPGPLRLLLGEIEPDVEAVRKGLAANGVEQLDAVLPLHSHYDHAMDAPEVARMTGALLLGSESTANIGRGWGLPEEQIRVLVDRQPIQLGKFVITPVESRHFEFPDPAVRERALGDPHITEPLVPPVPVFDYRLGKAWVLHVSHPKGNWLIVGSAGYVEGALEGLSAELVFLGVGGIGAQTSDYREAFWRETVGRVAPSRLIPIHFDGLTAPLTGPFRGPVKVEAWVMGGEQETRRFLQAKAAADSGLRFGTLPRFEPVVLFE
;
A
#
# COMPACT_ATOMS: atom_id res chain seq x y z
N MET A 1 28.35 -2.89 58.92
CA MET A 1 27.76 -2.53 57.61
C MET A 1 28.30 -3.51 56.59
N ALA A 2 27.55 -4.57 56.27
CA ALA A 2 28.00 -5.58 55.32
C ALA A 2 27.89 -5.00 53.89
N ASN A 3 29.03 -4.70 53.27
CA ASN A 3 29.08 -4.49 51.82
C ASN A 3 28.70 -5.82 51.17
N HIS A 4 27.59 -5.85 50.42
CA HIS A 4 27.22 -7.00 49.58
C HIS A 4 27.74 -6.78 48.16
N PRO A 5 29.00 -7.12 47.85
CA PRO A 5 29.57 -6.97 46.50
C PRO A 5 28.75 -7.76 45.46
N MET A 6 28.21 -8.94 45.83
CA MET A 6 27.31 -9.70 44.96
C MET A 6 26.04 -8.93 44.58
N ALA A 7 25.41 -8.19 45.51
CA ALA A 7 24.20 -7.43 45.21
C ALA A 7 24.49 -6.27 44.25
N ARG A 8 25.66 -5.62 44.38
CA ARG A 8 26.11 -4.59 43.43
C ARG A 8 26.44 -5.18 42.06
N THR A 9 27.12 -6.31 42.00
CA THR A 9 27.43 -7.00 40.75
C THR A 9 26.16 -7.46 40.02
N LEU A 10 25.19 -8.03 40.75
CA LEU A 10 23.89 -8.41 40.20
C LEU A 10 23.11 -7.20 39.69
N LEU A 11 23.06 -6.10 40.45
CA LEU A 11 22.41 -4.86 40.02
C LEU A 11 23.07 -4.29 38.75
N LEU A 12 24.40 -4.25 38.69
CA LEU A 12 25.13 -3.79 37.51
C LEU A 12 24.87 -4.68 36.30
N LEU A 13 24.88 -6.01 36.47
CA LEU A 13 24.56 -6.95 35.40
C LEU A 13 23.12 -6.77 34.91
N SER A 14 22.14 -6.63 35.81
CA SER A 14 20.75 -6.36 35.45
C SER A 14 20.60 -5.04 34.70
N LEU A 15 21.29 -3.98 35.13
CA LEU A 15 21.28 -2.69 34.46
C LEU A 15 21.92 -2.77 33.07
N SER A 16 23.04 -3.49 32.92
CA SER A 16 23.67 -3.74 31.63
C SER A 16 22.76 -4.53 30.69
N ILE A 17 22.11 -5.60 31.16
CA ILE A 17 21.14 -6.37 30.37
C ILE A 17 19.98 -5.47 29.93
N ALA A 18 19.39 -4.71 30.86
CA ALA A 18 18.30 -3.78 30.54
C ALA A 18 18.73 -2.73 29.48
N THR A 19 19.96 -2.22 29.59
CA THR A 19 20.52 -1.25 28.64
C THR A 19 20.71 -1.88 27.26
N VAL A 20 21.26 -3.09 27.19
CA VAL A 20 21.42 -3.83 25.92
C VAL A 20 20.06 -4.14 25.29
N CYS A 21 19.08 -4.59 26.07
CA CYS A 21 17.72 -4.81 25.59
C CYS A 21 17.07 -3.52 25.07
N ALA A 22 17.26 -2.39 25.74
CA ALA A 22 16.75 -1.10 25.29
C ALA A 22 17.41 -0.65 23.98
N ILE A 23 18.73 -0.83 23.83
CA ILE A 23 19.44 -0.50 22.59
C ILE A 23 18.98 -1.39 21.44
N LEU A 24 18.85 -2.70 21.66
CA LEU A 24 18.37 -3.64 20.65
C LEU A 24 16.92 -3.36 20.27
N GLY A 25 16.06 -3.03 21.25
CA GLY A 25 14.68 -2.61 21.00
C GLY A 25 14.62 -1.32 20.17
N ALA A 26 15.41 -0.32 20.51
CA ALA A 26 15.51 0.92 19.74
C ALA A 26 16.02 0.67 18.32
N TYR A 27 17.06 -0.15 18.15
CA TYR A 27 17.54 -0.56 16.83
C TYR A 27 16.43 -1.24 16.01
N ALA A 28 15.70 -2.17 16.63
CA ALA A 28 14.65 -2.92 15.97
C ALA A 28 13.47 -2.04 15.51
N LEU A 29 13.18 -0.96 16.25
CA LEU A 29 12.07 -0.04 15.99
C LEU A 29 12.44 1.18 15.14
N LEU A 30 13.71 1.58 15.09
CA LEU A 30 14.13 2.83 14.44
C LEU A 30 14.97 2.61 13.18
N VAL A 31 15.49 1.40 12.96
CA VAL A 31 16.28 1.07 11.79
C VAL A 31 15.42 0.37 10.75
N TYR A 32 15.45 0.90 9.53
CA TYR A 32 14.73 0.37 8.39
C TYR A 32 15.61 -0.54 7.53
N SER A 33 15.00 -1.55 6.90
CA SER A 33 15.60 -2.32 5.82
C SER A 33 15.64 -1.52 4.51
N ASP A 34 16.37 -2.04 3.53
CA ASP A 34 16.28 -1.57 2.15
C ASP A 34 15.00 -2.13 1.48
N PRO A 35 14.39 -1.40 0.55
CA PRO A 35 13.29 -1.90 -0.26
C PRO A 35 13.65 -3.22 -0.99
N PRO A 36 12.74 -4.22 -1.04
CA PRO A 36 12.97 -5.52 -1.68
C PRO A 36 12.80 -5.50 -3.22
N VAL A 37 13.26 -4.43 -3.87
CA VAL A 37 13.21 -4.24 -5.33
C VAL A 37 14.60 -4.02 -5.89
N ASP A 38 14.77 -4.19 -7.21
CA ASP A 38 16.04 -3.90 -7.87
C ASP A 38 16.21 -2.38 -8.05
N PRO A 39 17.30 -1.77 -7.57
CA PRO A 39 17.57 -0.35 -7.80
C PRO A 39 17.78 -0.03 -9.27
N GLU A 40 18.20 -1.01 -10.09
CA GLU A 40 18.35 -0.83 -11.54
C GLU A 40 17.02 -0.65 -12.27
N TRP A 41 15.89 -0.95 -11.62
CA TRP A 41 14.56 -0.69 -12.17
C TRP A 41 14.11 0.76 -11.98
N ALA A 42 14.86 1.62 -11.27
CA ALA A 42 14.46 2.99 -11.01
C ALA A 42 14.20 3.78 -12.30
N LEU A 43 12.99 4.30 -12.42
CA LEU A 43 12.61 5.24 -13.46
C LEU A 43 12.90 6.67 -13.00
N GLU A 44 13.21 7.54 -13.96
CA GLU A 44 13.31 8.99 -13.71
C GLU A 44 11.93 9.64 -13.84
N GLY A 45 11.73 10.73 -13.09
CA GLY A 45 10.57 11.60 -13.27
C GLY A 45 10.56 12.22 -14.68
N SER A 46 9.36 12.51 -15.17
CA SER A 46 9.16 13.16 -16.47
C SER A 46 9.22 14.68 -16.31
N ASP A 47 10.28 15.28 -16.86
CA ASP A 47 10.47 16.74 -16.88
C ASP A 47 9.43 17.48 -17.75
N LYS A 48 8.93 16.80 -18.79
CA LYS A 48 7.92 17.32 -19.71
C LYS A 48 6.78 16.33 -19.81
N ILE A 49 5.57 16.83 -19.62
CA ILE A 49 4.34 16.06 -19.76
C ILE A 49 3.66 16.56 -21.04
N PRO A 50 3.59 15.74 -22.11
CA PRO A 50 2.84 16.09 -23.31
C PRO A 50 1.36 16.34 -22.99
N GLU A 51 0.72 17.21 -23.77
CA GLU A 51 -0.71 17.50 -23.61
C GLU A 51 -1.55 16.23 -23.79
N GLY A 52 -2.43 15.93 -22.82
CA GLY A 52 -3.29 14.75 -22.83
C GLY A 52 -2.58 13.43 -22.53
N ALA A 53 -1.32 13.45 -22.12
CA ALA A 53 -0.60 12.27 -21.65
C ALA A 53 -1.15 11.80 -20.29
N VAL A 54 -1.20 10.49 -20.10
CA VAL A 54 -1.53 9.87 -18.80
C VAL A 54 -0.27 9.78 -17.97
N THR A 55 -0.30 10.34 -16.78
CA THR A 55 0.81 10.31 -15.81
C THR A 55 0.43 9.55 -14.55
N VAL A 56 1.44 9.07 -13.84
CA VAL A 56 1.31 8.54 -12.47
C VAL A 56 2.34 9.19 -11.55
N ARG A 57 1.95 9.48 -10.31
CA ARG A 57 2.88 9.73 -9.19
C ARG A 57 2.74 8.63 -8.17
N PHE A 58 3.86 8.20 -7.58
CA PHE A 58 3.87 7.22 -6.51
C PHE A 58 4.26 7.88 -5.19
N THR A 59 3.46 7.69 -4.15
CA THR A 59 3.75 8.23 -2.81
C THR A 59 4.44 7.21 -1.90
N GLY A 60 4.17 5.92 -2.13
CA GLY A 60 4.59 4.82 -1.26
C GLY A 60 3.41 3.93 -0.88
N THR A 61 3.73 2.78 -0.33
CA THR A 61 2.77 1.69 -0.11
C THR A 61 2.05 1.40 -1.44
N ALA A 62 0.74 1.61 -1.56
CA ALA A 62 0.04 1.48 -2.84
C ALA A 62 -0.66 2.78 -3.29
N THR A 63 -0.27 3.93 -2.73
CA THR A 63 -0.81 5.24 -3.11
C THR A 63 -0.24 5.74 -4.42
N LEU A 64 -1.07 5.72 -5.45
CA LEU A 64 -0.80 6.17 -6.81
C LEU A 64 -1.75 7.31 -7.17
N LEU A 65 -1.25 8.38 -7.77
CA LEU A 65 -2.06 9.46 -8.33
C LEU A 65 -1.98 9.40 -9.84
N PHE A 66 -3.12 9.20 -10.50
CA PHE A 66 -3.24 9.21 -11.96
C PHE A 66 -3.83 10.53 -12.46
N SER A 67 -3.37 10.97 -13.63
CA SER A 67 -3.81 12.22 -14.24
C SER A 67 -3.66 12.20 -15.75
N ASP A 68 -4.67 12.66 -16.49
CA ASP A 68 -4.57 12.99 -17.93
C ASP A 68 -4.49 14.51 -18.19
N GLY A 69 -4.42 15.32 -17.12
CA GLY A 69 -4.40 16.78 -17.16
C GLY A 69 -5.78 17.42 -16.98
N GLU A 70 -6.86 16.64 -17.12
CA GLU A 70 -8.25 17.09 -16.90
C GLU A 70 -8.90 16.37 -15.71
N THR A 71 -8.66 15.08 -15.56
CA THR A 71 -9.17 14.22 -14.49
C THR A 71 -8.01 13.73 -13.62
N HIS A 72 -8.18 13.79 -12.30
CA HIS A 72 -7.18 13.38 -11.31
C HIS A 72 -7.79 12.45 -10.27
N TRP A 73 -7.22 11.29 -10.06
CA TRP A 73 -7.72 10.35 -9.05
C TRP A 73 -6.58 9.57 -8.39
N MET A 74 -6.82 9.16 -7.15
CA MET A 74 -5.80 8.57 -6.29
C MET A 74 -6.24 7.20 -5.77
N THR A 75 -5.32 6.23 -5.69
CA THR A 75 -5.53 5.04 -4.85
C THR A 75 -5.12 5.33 -3.43
N ASP A 76 -5.88 4.80 -2.47
CA ASP A 76 -5.61 4.87 -1.03
C ASP A 76 -5.58 6.29 -0.44
N GLY A 77 -4.47 7.02 -0.63
CA GLY A 77 -4.21 8.29 0.02
C GLY A 77 -3.48 8.15 1.37
N TRP A 78 -2.61 7.15 1.52
CA TRP A 78 -1.89 6.88 2.76
C TRP A 78 -0.74 7.87 2.94
N PHE A 79 -0.80 8.73 3.96
CA PHE A 79 0.19 9.78 4.27
C PHE A 79 0.63 9.82 5.74
N SER A 80 -0.21 9.40 6.68
CA SER A 80 -0.01 9.58 8.13
C SER A 80 1.20 8.85 8.72
N ARG A 81 1.56 7.69 8.16
CA ARG A 81 2.74 6.87 8.56
C ARG A 81 2.98 6.80 10.09
N PRO A 82 2.03 6.30 10.91
CA PRO A 82 2.25 6.14 12.35
C PRO A 82 3.47 5.27 12.63
N GLY A 83 4.27 5.65 13.63
CA GLY A 83 5.45 4.90 14.02
C GLY A 83 5.12 3.51 14.59
N PRO A 84 6.08 2.56 14.59
CA PRO A 84 5.83 1.16 14.93
C PRO A 84 5.29 0.95 16.34
N LEU A 85 5.72 1.75 17.32
CA LEU A 85 5.17 1.67 18.68
C LEU A 85 3.68 2.04 18.75
N ARG A 86 3.24 3.03 17.96
CA ARG A 86 1.84 3.43 17.91
C ARG A 86 0.99 2.37 17.23
N LEU A 87 1.49 1.74 16.16
CA LEU A 87 0.81 0.61 15.51
C LEU A 87 0.68 -0.62 16.41
N LEU A 88 1.70 -0.90 17.24
CA LEU A 88 1.72 -2.09 18.08
C LEU A 88 0.88 -1.96 19.36
N LEU A 89 0.89 -0.78 20.00
CA LEU A 89 0.41 -0.61 21.38
C LEU A 89 -0.68 0.46 21.54
N GLY A 90 -1.02 1.18 20.47
CA GLY A 90 -1.88 2.35 20.54
C GLY A 90 -3.03 2.33 19.56
N GLU A 91 -3.68 3.48 19.48
CA GLU A 91 -4.74 3.78 18.54
C GLU A 91 -4.21 4.76 17.49
N ILE A 92 -4.76 4.66 16.29
CA ILE A 92 -4.38 5.45 15.12
C ILE A 92 -5.59 6.20 14.55
N GLU A 93 -5.27 7.35 13.99
CA GLU A 93 -6.19 8.27 13.33
C GLU A 93 -5.42 9.03 12.23
N PRO A 94 -6.11 9.60 11.23
CA PRO A 94 -5.48 10.47 10.25
C PRO A 94 -4.68 11.62 10.89
N ASP A 95 -3.41 11.75 10.52
CA ASP A 95 -2.62 12.94 10.73
C ASP A 95 -2.94 13.93 9.61
N VAL A 96 -3.88 14.83 9.89
CA VAL A 96 -4.36 15.88 8.98
C VAL A 96 -3.22 16.72 8.40
N GLU A 97 -2.15 16.95 9.16
CA GLU A 97 -0.98 17.69 8.71
C GLU A 97 -0.14 16.88 7.71
N ALA A 98 0.03 15.59 7.97
CA ALA A 98 0.71 14.67 7.05
C ALA A 98 -0.07 14.53 5.74
N VAL A 99 -1.40 14.36 5.80
CA VAL A 99 -2.27 14.32 4.62
C VAL A 99 -2.10 15.59 3.78
N ARG A 100 -2.19 16.76 4.41
CA ARG A 100 -2.01 18.03 3.71
C ARG A 100 -0.64 18.17 3.04
N LYS A 101 0.44 17.77 3.73
CA LYS A 101 1.79 17.78 3.17
C LYS A 101 1.93 16.79 2.00
N GLY A 102 1.33 15.61 2.11
CA GLY A 102 1.32 14.60 1.06
C GLY A 102 0.59 15.03 -0.20
N LEU A 103 -0.57 15.68 -0.05
CA LEU A 103 -1.30 16.29 -1.17
C LEU A 103 -0.49 17.40 -1.84
N ALA A 104 0.09 18.30 -1.03
CA ALA A 104 0.94 19.37 -1.55
C ALA A 104 2.18 18.84 -2.29
N ALA A 105 2.82 17.77 -1.79
CA ALA A 105 3.96 17.13 -2.45
C ALA A 105 3.57 16.47 -3.79
N ASN A 106 2.33 15.99 -3.91
CA ASN A 106 1.77 15.48 -5.17
C ASN A 106 1.28 16.60 -6.11
N GLY A 107 1.27 17.86 -5.67
CA GLY A 107 0.68 18.98 -6.42
C GLY A 107 -0.83 18.87 -6.57
N VAL A 108 -1.51 18.25 -5.60
CA VAL A 108 -2.96 18.01 -5.63
C VAL A 108 -3.69 19.12 -4.89
N GLU A 109 -4.55 19.84 -5.61
CA GLU A 109 -5.52 20.77 -5.04
C GLU A 109 -6.94 20.19 -5.07
N GLN A 110 -7.27 19.43 -6.11
CA GLN A 110 -8.56 18.77 -6.31
C GLN A 110 -8.35 17.36 -6.86
N LEU A 111 -9.29 16.46 -6.56
CA LEU A 111 -9.37 15.12 -7.09
C LEU A 111 -10.82 14.81 -7.45
N ASP A 112 -11.02 14.02 -8.50
CA ASP A 112 -12.33 13.47 -8.85
C ASP A 112 -12.69 12.32 -7.92
N ALA A 113 -11.70 11.49 -7.55
CA ALA A 113 -11.92 10.35 -6.67
C ALA A 113 -10.67 9.91 -5.89
N VAL A 114 -10.92 9.27 -4.75
CA VAL A 114 -9.96 8.48 -3.97
C VAL A 114 -10.51 7.07 -3.83
N LEU A 115 -9.71 6.07 -4.20
CA LEU A 115 -10.08 4.66 -4.25
C LEU A 115 -9.16 3.78 -3.39
N PRO A 116 -9.47 3.55 -2.11
CA PRO A 116 -8.74 2.57 -1.31
C PRO A 116 -8.84 1.17 -1.91
N LEU A 117 -7.70 0.52 -2.09
CA LEU A 117 -7.63 -0.83 -2.66
C LEU A 117 -8.22 -1.89 -1.72
N HIS A 118 -8.28 -1.58 -0.42
CA HIS A 118 -9.09 -2.26 0.59
C HIS A 118 -9.22 -1.37 1.84
N SER A 119 -9.84 -1.87 2.90
CA SER A 119 -10.22 -1.07 4.08
C SER A 119 -9.24 -1.13 5.26
N HIS A 120 -8.09 -1.80 5.12
CA HIS A 120 -7.02 -1.73 6.12
C HIS A 120 -6.49 -0.29 6.26
N TYR A 121 -5.90 0.01 7.41
CA TYR A 121 -5.49 1.37 7.78
C TYR A 121 -4.51 1.99 6.77
N ASP A 122 -3.59 1.21 6.21
CA ASP A 122 -2.57 1.64 5.25
C ASP A 122 -3.13 1.93 3.85
N HIS A 123 -4.43 1.71 3.66
CA HIS A 123 -5.15 2.00 2.43
C HIS A 123 -6.30 3.00 2.66
N ALA A 124 -7.07 2.86 3.73
CA ALA A 124 -8.34 3.56 3.89
C ALA A 124 -8.39 4.57 5.04
N MET A 125 -7.41 4.59 5.97
CA MET A 125 -7.49 5.51 7.12
C MET A 125 -7.55 6.97 6.69
N ASP A 126 -6.62 7.38 5.83
CA ASP A 126 -6.48 8.78 5.41
C ASP A 126 -7.41 9.14 4.25
N ALA A 127 -7.96 8.14 3.54
CA ALA A 127 -8.74 8.34 2.33
C ALA A 127 -9.94 9.29 2.49
N PRO A 128 -10.73 9.24 3.59
CA PRO A 128 -11.80 10.19 3.81
C PRO A 128 -11.30 11.64 3.99
N GLU A 129 -10.16 11.83 4.65
CA GLU A 129 -9.57 13.16 4.84
C GLU A 129 -9.04 13.71 3.51
N VAL A 130 -8.42 12.86 2.69
CA VAL A 130 -8.02 13.20 1.32
C VAL A 130 -9.25 13.63 0.50
N ALA A 131 -10.34 12.85 0.53
CA ALA A 131 -11.58 13.17 -0.16
C ALA A 131 -12.19 14.50 0.33
N ARG A 132 -12.20 14.74 1.64
CA ARG A 132 -12.71 15.97 2.25
C ARG A 132 -11.89 17.20 1.81
N MET A 133 -10.56 17.10 1.79
CA MET A 133 -9.68 18.23 1.43
C MET A 133 -9.74 18.59 -0.06
N THR A 134 -10.00 17.60 -0.93
CA THR A 134 -9.88 17.74 -2.39
C THR A 134 -11.23 17.81 -3.10
N GLY A 135 -12.34 17.56 -2.40
CA GLY A 135 -13.68 17.47 -2.98
C GLY A 135 -13.97 16.14 -3.70
N ALA A 136 -13.06 15.17 -3.62
CA ALA A 136 -13.20 13.88 -4.29
C ALA A 136 -14.37 13.03 -3.77
N LEU A 137 -14.79 12.09 -4.60
CA LEU A 137 -15.56 10.93 -4.16
C LEU A 137 -14.65 9.93 -3.45
N LEU A 138 -15.10 9.38 -2.32
CA LEU A 138 -14.53 8.18 -1.71
C LEU A 138 -15.22 6.94 -2.32
N LEU A 139 -14.47 6.16 -3.09
CA LEU A 139 -14.96 4.95 -3.75
C LEU A 139 -14.31 3.71 -3.13
N GLY A 140 -15.08 2.81 -2.54
CA GLY A 140 -14.52 1.59 -1.94
C GLY A 140 -15.55 0.54 -1.58
N SER A 141 -15.19 -0.36 -0.66
CA SER A 141 -16.16 -1.32 -0.11
C SER A 141 -17.15 -0.64 0.84
N GLU A 142 -18.18 -1.36 1.29
CA GLU A 142 -19.05 -0.86 2.38
C GLU A 142 -18.25 -0.57 3.67
N SER A 143 -17.20 -1.34 3.95
CA SER A 143 -16.30 -1.05 5.07
C SER A 143 -15.57 0.28 4.87
N THR A 144 -15.10 0.58 3.65
CA THR A 144 -14.52 1.88 3.31
C THR A 144 -15.54 3.01 3.45
N ALA A 145 -16.80 2.78 3.05
CA ALA A 145 -17.88 3.75 3.24
C ALA A 145 -18.09 4.03 4.73
N ASN A 146 -18.07 3.02 5.59
CA ASN A 146 -18.20 3.21 7.03
C ASN A 146 -16.98 3.89 7.69
N ILE A 147 -15.77 3.71 7.16
CA ILE A 147 -14.62 4.55 7.54
C ILE A 147 -14.89 6.02 7.15
N GLY A 148 -15.39 6.26 5.94
CA GLY A 148 -15.77 7.60 5.47
C GLY A 148 -16.84 8.27 6.33
N ARG A 149 -17.92 7.56 6.64
CA ARG A 149 -19.01 8.03 7.51
C ARG A 149 -18.51 8.32 8.92
N GLY A 150 -17.65 7.45 9.46
CA GLY A 150 -17.09 7.63 10.80
C GLY A 150 -16.12 8.81 10.90
N TRP A 151 -15.43 9.15 9.80
CA TRP A 151 -14.65 10.38 9.69
C TRP A 151 -15.52 11.64 9.48
N GLY A 152 -16.81 11.48 9.20
CA GLY A 152 -17.74 12.59 8.96
C GLY A 152 -17.76 13.11 7.52
N LEU A 153 -17.34 12.29 6.55
CA LEU A 153 -17.48 12.64 5.13
C LEU A 153 -18.97 12.65 4.74
N PRO A 154 -19.46 13.68 4.00
CA PRO A 154 -20.83 13.72 3.52
C PRO A 154 -21.20 12.50 2.68
N GLU A 155 -22.41 11.95 2.86
CA GLU A 155 -22.86 10.74 2.15
C GLU A 155 -22.83 10.90 0.62
N GLU A 156 -23.04 12.11 0.10
CA GLU A 156 -22.93 12.44 -1.33
C GLU A 156 -21.52 12.27 -1.91
N GLN A 157 -20.49 12.31 -1.07
CA GLN A 157 -19.10 12.02 -1.44
C GLN A 157 -18.75 10.52 -1.29
N ILE A 158 -19.62 9.69 -0.70
CA ILE A 158 -19.34 8.27 -0.46
C ILE A 158 -20.06 7.42 -1.50
N ARG A 159 -19.34 6.50 -2.13
CA ARG A 159 -19.94 5.55 -3.07
C ARG A 159 -19.30 4.17 -2.96
N VAL A 160 -20.14 3.15 -2.97
CA VAL A 160 -19.71 1.75 -2.84
C VAL A 160 -19.46 1.15 -4.21
N LEU A 161 -18.30 0.53 -4.37
CA LEU A 161 -17.91 -0.22 -5.56
C LEU A 161 -18.67 -1.54 -5.63
N VAL A 162 -19.03 -1.92 -6.85
CA VAL A 162 -19.65 -3.21 -7.17
C VAL A 162 -18.71 -3.96 -8.10
N ASP A 163 -18.50 -5.24 -7.80
CA ASP A 163 -17.61 -6.10 -8.60
C ASP A 163 -17.98 -6.04 -10.09
N ARG A 164 -16.96 -5.81 -10.92
CA ARG A 164 -17.03 -5.67 -12.39
C ARG A 164 -17.95 -4.57 -12.92
N GLN A 165 -18.44 -3.67 -12.06
CA GLN A 165 -19.22 -2.53 -12.51
C GLN A 165 -18.29 -1.33 -12.79
N PRO A 166 -18.14 -0.92 -14.06
CA PRO A 166 -17.24 0.17 -14.41
C PRO A 166 -17.73 1.52 -13.88
N ILE A 167 -16.78 2.38 -13.51
CA ILE A 167 -16.99 3.78 -13.14
C ILE A 167 -16.27 4.65 -14.16
N GLN A 168 -16.98 5.65 -14.67
CA GLN A 168 -16.43 6.66 -15.56
C GLN A 168 -15.99 7.89 -14.75
N LEU A 169 -14.71 8.24 -14.83
CA LEU A 169 -14.15 9.51 -14.35
C LEU A 169 -13.49 10.21 -15.55
N GLY A 170 -14.13 11.22 -16.11
CA GLY A 170 -13.66 11.85 -17.35
C GLY A 170 -13.44 10.81 -18.45
N LYS A 171 -12.19 10.65 -18.93
CA LYS A 171 -11.80 9.64 -19.93
C LYS A 171 -11.37 8.29 -19.34
N PHE A 172 -11.20 8.20 -18.02
CA PHE A 172 -10.85 6.96 -17.33
C PHE A 172 -12.10 6.11 -17.10
N VAL A 173 -12.02 4.83 -17.49
CA VAL A 173 -12.98 3.80 -17.08
C VAL A 173 -12.28 2.88 -16.10
N ILE A 174 -12.74 2.87 -14.86
CA ILE A 174 -12.18 2.06 -13.77
C ILE A 174 -13.16 0.92 -13.48
N THR A 175 -12.75 -0.31 -13.73
CA THR A 175 -13.52 -1.53 -13.44
C THR A 175 -12.90 -2.22 -12.22
N PRO A 176 -13.52 -2.13 -11.04
CA PRO A 176 -13.07 -2.87 -9.87
C PRO A 176 -13.38 -4.35 -10.06
N VAL A 177 -12.43 -5.21 -9.71
CA VAL A 177 -12.56 -6.67 -9.69
C VAL A 177 -12.25 -7.14 -8.28
N GLU A 178 -13.20 -7.84 -7.67
CA GLU A 178 -13.04 -8.39 -6.34
C GLU A 178 -11.93 -9.44 -6.33
N SER A 179 -11.03 -9.32 -5.35
CA SER A 179 -9.87 -10.18 -5.14
C SER A 179 -9.73 -10.52 -3.66
N ARG A 180 -8.56 -11.05 -3.27
CA ARG A 180 -8.20 -11.35 -1.88
C ARG A 180 -6.99 -10.55 -1.44
N HIS A 181 -6.86 -10.39 -0.13
CA HIS A 181 -5.62 -10.01 0.50
C HIS A 181 -4.65 -11.21 0.52
N PHE A 182 -3.34 -10.97 0.61
CA PHE A 182 -2.41 -12.07 0.89
C PHE A 182 -2.70 -12.71 2.25
N GLU A 183 -2.41 -14.00 2.41
CA GLU A 183 -2.62 -14.68 3.68
C GLU A 183 -1.45 -14.47 4.64
N PHE A 184 -1.70 -13.96 5.84
CA PHE A 184 -0.64 -13.89 6.85
C PHE A 184 -0.16 -15.31 7.23
N PRO A 185 1.16 -15.58 7.26
CA PRO A 185 1.67 -16.91 7.60
C PRO A 185 1.34 -17.34 9.03
N ASP A 186 1.33 -16.41 9.97
CA ASP A 186 0.92 -16.68 11.36
C ASP A 186 -0.62 -16.81 11.45
N PRO A 187 -1.16 -17.95 11.91
CA PRO A 187 -2.60 -18.16 11.95
C PRO A 187 -3.36 -17.19 12.86
N ALA A 188 -2.75 -16.74 13.97
CA ALA A 188 -3.40 -15.82 14.90
C ALA A 188 -3.46 -14.41 14.31
N VAL A 189 -2.39 -13.96 13.63
CA VAL A 189 -2.40 -12.71 12.87
C VAL A 189 -3.41 -12.79 11.72
N ARG A 190 -3.45 -13.91 10.99
CA ARG A 190 -4.39 -14.12 9.89
C ARG A 190 -5.85 -14.03 10.36
N GLU A 191 -6.20 -14.73 11.44
CA GLU A 191 -7.54 -14.65 12.02
C GLU A 191 -7.89 -13.23 12.44
N ARG A 192 -6.96 -12.55 13.13
CA ARG A 192 -7.19 -11.18 13.61
C ARG A 192 -7.33 -10.17 12.48
N ALA A 193 -6.59 -10.33 11.38
CA ALA A 193 -6.60 -9.38 10.26
C ALA A 193 -7.69 -9.68 9.21
N LEU A 194 -8.00 -10.97 8.97
CA LEU A 194 -8.82 -11.39 7.84
C LEU A 194 -10.10 -12.17 8.23
N GLY A 195 -10.23 -12.62 9.49
CA GLY A 195 -11.34 -13.49 9.93
C GLY A 195 -12.70 -12.79 9.94
N ASP A 196 -12.74 -11.53 10.37
CA ASP A 196 -13.93 -10.67 10.29
C ASP A 196 -13.62 -9.43 9.44
N PRO A 197 -13.96 -9.45 8.14
CA PRO A 197 -13.55 -8.39 7.23
C PRO A 197 -14.49 -7.16 7.27
N HIS A 198 -15.66 -7.21 7.91
CA HIS A 198 -16.68 -6.17 7.71
C HIS A 198 -16.63 -5.10 8.80
N ILE A 199 -16.62 -3.82 8.39
CA ILE A 199 -16.92 -2.69 9.26
C ILE A 199 -18.39 -2.37 9.00
N THR A 200 -19.28 -2.69 9.93
CA THR A 200 -20.75 -2.61 9.73
C THR A 200 -21.37 -1.32 10.26
N GLU A 201 -20.62 -0.55 11.06
CA GLU A 201 -21.02 0.74 11.63
C GLU A 201 -19.93 1.78 11.35
N PRO A 202 -20.27 3.10 11.32
CA PRO A 202 -19.27 4.14 11.15
C PRO A 202 -18.08 4.00 12.10
N LEU A 203 -16.87 3.86 11.57
CA LEU A 203 -15.64 3.71 12.35
C LEU A 203 -15.09 5.08 12.71
N VAL A 204 -15.16 5.47 13.98
CA VAL A 204 -14.72 6.80 14.46
C VAL A 204 -13.33 6.69 15.10
N PRO A 205 -12.26 7.19 14.47
CA PRO A 205 -10.92 7.20 15.05
C PRO A 205 -10.82 8.15 16.27
N PRO A 206 -9.82 7.97 17.16
CA PRO A 206 -8.74 6.99 17.07
C PRO A 206 -9.18 5.56 17.45
N VAL A 207 -8.67 4.56 16.72
CA VAL A 207 -8.94 3.14 16.97
C VAL A 207 -7.69 2.27 16.76
N PRO A 208 -7.60 1.07 17.34
CA PRO A 208 -6.53 0.12 17.04
C PRO A 208 -6.45 -0.25 15.54
N VAL A 209 -5.26 -0.64 15.08
CA VAL A 209 -5.01 -0.96 13.65
C VAL A 209 -5.92 -2.05 13.08
N PHE A 210 -6.34 -3.00 13.92
CA PHE A 210 -7.19 -4.14 13.52
C PHE A 210 -8.68 -3.79 13.43
N ASP A 211 -9.09 -2.61 13.87
CA ASP A 211 -10.46 -2.13 13.70
C ASP A 211 -10.69 -1.59 12.28
N TYR A 212 -9.61 -1.17 11.60
CA TYR A 212 -9.59 -1.03 10.15
C TYR A 212 -9.54 -2.42 9.50
N ARG A 213 -10.69 -3.09 9.46
CA ARG A 213 -10.83 -4.44 8.89
C ARG A 213 -10.68 -4.43 7.36
N LEU A 214 -10.47 -5.60 6.76
CA LEU A 214 -10.19 -5.75 5.33
C LEU A 214 -11.24 -5.11 4.39
N GLY A 215 -12.53 -5.26 4.69
CA GLY A 215 -13.61 -4.99 3.76
C GLY A 215 -13.55 -5.91 2.55
N LYS A 216 -13.42 -5.32 1.36
CA LYS A 216 -13.13 -6.03 0.11
C LYS A 216 -11.76 -5.63 -0.41
N ALA A 217 -11.02 -6.59 -0.92
CA ALA A 217 -9.80 -6.32 -1.70
C ALA A 217 -10.16 -6.15 -3.17
N TRP A 218 -9.74 -5.03 -3.74
CA TRP A 218 -9.97 -4.70 -5.14
C TRP A 218 -8.69 -4.81 -5.95
N VAL A 219 -8.81 -5.42 -7.13
CA VAL A 219 -7.92 -5.16 -8.26
C VAL A 219 -8.64 -4.16 -9.16
N LEU A 220 -7.96 -3.10 -9.60
CA LEU A 220 -8.55 -2.11 -10.50
C LEU A 220 -8.04 -2.33 -11.92
N HIS A 221 -8.93 -2.65 -12.85
CA HIS A 221 -8.64 -2.60 -14.28
C HIS A 221 -9.03 -1.23 -14.81
N VAL A 222 -8.09 -0.53 -15.43
CA VAL A 222 -8.29 0.84 -15.90
C VAL A 222 -8.07 0.89 -17.40
N SER A 223 -9.04 1.47 -18.11
CA SER A 223 -8.89 1.80 -19.53
C SER A 223 -9.01 3.30 -19.75
N HIS A 224 -8.20 3.80 -20.66
CA HIS A 224 -8.17 5.17 -21.14
C HIS A 224 -7.93 5.13 -22.66
N PRO A 225 -8.35 6.14 -23.45
CA PRO A 225 -8.08 6.18 -24.89
C PRO A 225 -6.59 6.04 -25.28
N LYS A 226 -5.68 6.30 -24.34
CA LYS A 226 -4.22 6.20 -24.53
C LYS A 226 -3.62 4.85 -24.13
N GLY A 227 -4.36 4.00 -23.42
CA GLY A 227 -3.86 2.70 -22.98
C GLY A 227 -4.65 2.13 -21.81
N ASN A 228 -4.26 0.94 -21.37
CA ASN A 228 -4.90 0.25 -20.25
C ASN A 228 -3.88 -0.36 -19.28
N TRP A 229 -4.27 -0.46 -18.02
CA TRP A 229 -3.42 -0.99 -16.96
C TRP A 229 -4.22 -1.66 -15.86
N LEU A 230 -3.53 -2.41 -15.01
CA LEU A 230 -4.07 -3.10 -13.85
C LEU A 230 -3.38 -2.63 -12.58
N ILE A 231 -4.11 -2.47 -11.49
CA ILE A 231 -3.56 -2.17 -10.16
C ILE A 231 -3.96 -3.30 -9.20
N VAL A 232 -2.97 -4.05 -8.74
CA VAL A 232 -3.13 -5.15 -7.78
C VAL A 232 -2.63 -4.65 -6.42
N GLY A 233 -3.52 -4.25 -5.52
CA GLY A 233 -3.15 -3.56 -4.28
C GLY A 233 -2.59 -4.42 -3.15
N SER A 234 -2.81 -5.73 -3.20
CA SER A 234 -2.33 -6.70 -2.22
C SER A 234 -1.88 -7.95 -2.95
N ALA A 235 -0.93 -8.69 -2.37
CA ALA A 235 -0.38 -9.91 -2.97
C ALA A 235 -1.31 -11.13 -2.83
N GLY A 236 -2.62 -10.92 -3.02
CA GLY A 236 -3.65 -11.94 -3.05
C GLY A 236 -4.36 -11.99 -4.39
N TYR A 237 -5.05 -13.11 -4.64
CA TYR A 237 -5.70 -13.38 -5.90
C TYR A 237 -6.95 -14.24 -5.71
N VAL A 238 -7.83 -14.20 -6.70
CA VAL A 238 -8.91 -15.16 -6.90
C VAL A 238 -8.66 -15.81 -8.26
N GLU A 239 -8.62 -17.14 -8.29
CA GLU A 239 -8.36 -17.88 -9.53
C GLU A 239 -9.40 -17.53 -10.60
N GLY A 240 -8.91 -17.22 -11.81
CA GLY A 240 -9.77 -16.87 -12.94
C GLY A 240 -10.43 -15.48 -12.86
N ALA A 241 -10.24 -14.71 -11.79
CA ALA A 241 -10.90 -13.40 -11.65
C ALA A 241 -10.51 -12.39 -12.75
N LEU A 242 -9.32 -12.54 -13.34
CA LEU A 242 -8.84 -11.66 -14.41
C LEU A 242 -8.96 -12.30 -15.81
N GLU A 243 -9.66 -13.43 -15.95
CA GLU A 243 -9.87 -14.04 -17.26
C GLU A 243 -10.63 -13.12 -18.21
N GLY A 244 -10.16 -13.04 -19.45
CA GLY A 244 -10.71 -12.17 -20.49
C GLY A 244 -10.28 -10.70 -20.40
N LEU A 245 -9.50 -10.33 -19.38
CA LEU A 245 -8.90 -8.99 -19.28
C LEU A 245 -7.49 -8.97 -19.87
N SER A 246 -7.08 -7.81 -20.36
CA SER A 246 -5.70 -7.52 -20.78
C SER A 246 -5.24 -6.21 -20.14
N ALA A 247 -3.94 -6.09 -19.87
CA ALA A 247 -3.33 -4.90 -19.32
C ALA A 247 -2.00 -4.64 -20.01
N GLU A 248 -1.72 -3.44 -20.49
CA GLU A 248 -0.39 -3.12 -21.06
C GLU A 248 0.68 -2.92 -19.97
N LEU A 249 0.23 -2.49 -18.79
CA LEU A 249 1.02 -2.22 -17.60
C LEU A 249 0.33 -2.82 -16.37
N VAL A 250 1.10 -3.41 -15.45
CA VAL A 250 0.61 -3.85 -14.14
C VAL A 250 1.36 -3.12 -13.03
N PHE A 251 0.61 -2.49 -12.13
CA PHE A 251 1.09 -2.11 -10.80
C PHE A 251 0.86 -3.27 -9.84
N LEU A 252 1.92 -3.89 -9.34
CA LEU A 252 1.85 -5.14 -8.59
C LEU A 252 2.22 -4.92 -7.12
N GLY A 253 1.25 -5.03 -6.21
CA GLY A 253 1.46 -5.03 -4.77
C GLY A 253 2.25 -6.26 -4.34
N VAL A 254 3.45 -6.05 -3.80
CA VAL A 254 4.36 -7.12 -3.37
C VAL A 254 4.49 -7.25 -1.86
N GLY A 255 3.74 -6.46 -1.09
CA GLY A 255 3.69 -6.56 0.36
C GLY A 255 3.36 -7.99 0.81
N GLY A 256 4.21 -8.57 1.65
CA GLY A 256 4.03 -9.91 2.22
C GLY A 256 4.29 -11.11 1.29
N ILE A 257 4.53 -10.91 -0.03
CA ILE A 257 4.62 -12.03 -1.00
C ILE A 257 5.82 -12.96 -0.74
N GLY A 258 6.93 -12.42 -0.26
CA GLY A 258 8.13 -13.20 0.04
C GLY A 258 7.96 -14.15 1.23
N ALA A 259 7.03 -13.86 2.14
CA ALA A 259 6.72 -14.72 3.28
C ALA A 259 5.87 -15.95 2.89
N GLN A 260 5.35 -15.99 1.67
CA GLN A 260 4.52 -17.07 1.16
C GLN A 260 5.32 -18.31 0.73
N THR A 261 4.63 -19.39 0.43
CA THR A 261 5.25 -20.56 -0.20
C THR A 261 5.63 -20.26 -1.65
N SER A 262 6.51 -21.08 -2.24
CA SER A 262 6.85 -20.96 -3.67
C SER A 262 5.62 -21.14 -4.55
N ASP A 263 4.77 -22.12 -4.23
CA ASP A 263 3.55 -22.41 -5.00
C ASP A 263 2.57 -21.24 -4.95
N TYR A 264 2.40 -20.59 -3.79
CA TYR A 264 1.56 -19.41 -3.68
C TYR A 264 2.08 -18.26 -4.52
N ARG A 265 3.41 -17.99 -4.50
CA ARG A 265 4.01 -16.94 -5.33
C ARG A 265 3.79 -17.17 -6.82
N GLU A 266 3.99 -18.41 -7.26
CA GLU A 266 3.77 -18.80 -8.66
C GLU A 266 2.29 -18.71 -9.05
N ALA A 267 1.37 -19.10 -8.17
CA ALA A 267 -0.06 -18.95 -8.39
C ALA A 267 -0.48 -17.46 -8.42
N PHE A 268 0.01 -16.64 -7.49
CA PHE A 268 -0.22 -15.19 -7.50
C PHE A 268 0.23 -14.56 -8.81
N TRP A 269 1.44 -14.87 -9.29
CA TRP A 269 1.92 -14.38 -10.58
C TRP A 269 1.06 -14.85 -11.74
N ARG A 270 0.73 -16.15 -11.79
CA ARG A 270 -0.10 -16.73 -12.85
C ARG A 270 -1.47 -16.08 -12.90
N GLU A 271 -2.14 -15.91 -11.76
CA GLU A 271 -3.50 -15.38 -11.64
C GLU A 271 -3.58 -13.84 -11.74
N THR A 272 -2.44 -13.14 -11.70
CA THR A 272 -2.35 -11.69 -11.90
C THR A 272 -1.65 -11.34 -13.20
N VAL A 273 -0.32 -11.19 -13.16
CA VAL A 273 0.52 -10.79 -14.29
C VAL A 273 0.37 -11.75 -15.47
N GLY A 274 0.35 -13.06 -15.21
CA GLY A 274 0.22 -14.09 -16.24
C GLY A 274 -1.13 -14.06 -16.97
N ARG A 275 -2.24 -13.67 -16.31
CA ARG A 275 -3.57 -13.61 -16.94
C ARG A 275 -3.71 -12.45 -17.90
N VAL A 276 -3.09 -11.31 -17.60
CA VAL A 276 -3.26 -10.08 -18.38
C VAL A 276 -2.10 -9.79 -19.33
N ALA A 277 -1.01 -10.55 -19.22
CA ALA A 277 0.16 -10.56 -20.11
C ALA A 277 0.69 -9.15 -20.47
N PRO A 278 1.14 -8.35 -19.49
CA PRO A 278 1.57 -6.99 -19.73
C PRO A 278 2.94 -6.92 -20.41
N SER A 279 3.27 -5.74 -20.95
CA SER A 279 4.62 -5.42 -21.45
C SER A 279 5.46 -4.65 -20.44
N ARG A 280 4.83 -4.14 -19.37
CA ARG A 280 5.46 -3.38 -18.30
C ARG A 280 4.92 -3.81 -16.93
N LEU A 281 5.79 -3.80 -15.92
CA LEU A 281 5.42 -4.08 -14.53
C LEU A 281 6.10 -3.08 -13.60
N ILE A 282 5.31 -2.52 -12.68
CA ILE A 282 5.79 -1.63 -11.61
C ILE A 282 5.41 -2.24 -10.27
N PRO A 283 6.36 -2.74 -9.45
CA PRO A 283 6.01 -3.19 -8.11
C PRO A 283 5.64 -1.98 -7.24
N ILE A 284 4.62 -2.16 -6.42
CA ILE A 284 4.16 -1.23 -5.39
C ILE A 284 4.07 -1.99 -4.07
N HIS A 285 3.81 -1.28 -2.97
CA HIS A 285 3.67 -1.85 -1.63
C HIS A 285 4.93 -2.59 -1.18
N PHE A 286 6.09 -2.10 -1.62
CA PHE A 286 7.40 -2.67 -1.28
C PHE A 286 8.09 -1.91 -0.15
N ASP A 287 7.72 -0.65 0.09
CA ASP A 287 8.27 0.19 1.16
C ASP A 287 7.50 -0.01 2.48
N GLY A 288 8.17 0.31 3.59
CA GLY A 288 7.65 0.06 4.93
C GLY A 288 6.45 0.94 5.29
N LEU A 289 5.47 0.36 5.99
CA LEU A 289 4.23 1.04 6.38
C LEU A 289 4.46 2.20 7.36
N THR A 290 5.55 2.15 8.13
CA THR A 290 5.96 3.20 9.07
C THR A 290 7.09 4.07 8.54
N ALA A 291 7.60 3.80 7.33
CA ALA A 291 8.72 4.53 6.76
C ALA A 291 8.35 6.01 6.57
N PRO A 292 9.31 6.93 6.76
CA PRO A 292 9.06 8.35 6.56
C PRO A 292 8.50 8.66 5.16
N LEU A 293 7.51 9.56 5.12
CA LEU A 293 6.87 10.03 3.88
C LEU A 293 7.84 10.84 2.99
N THR A 294 8.90 11.41 3.56
CA THR A 294 9.91 12.19 2.83
C THR A 294 11.25 11.45 2.72
N GLY A 295 12.03 11.80 1.71
CA GLY A 295 13.31 11.15 1.42
C GLY A 295 13.17 9.85 0.63
N PRO A 296 14.24 9.03 0.54
CA PRO A 296 14.22 7.80 -0.22
C PRO A 296 13.27 6.77 0.41
N PHE A 297 12.71 5.89 -0.44
CA PHE A 297 11.98 4.73 0.03
C PHE A 297 12.83 3.87 0.97
N ARG A 298 12.20 3.38 2.03
CA ARG A 298 12.79 2.46 3.00
C ARG A 298 11.90 1.23 3.08
N GLY A 299 12.49 0.05 3.27
CA GLY A 299 11.75 -1.15 3.61
C GLY A 299 11.13 -1.05 5.01
N PRO A 300 10.55 -2.12 5.55
CA PRO A 300 10.00 -2.14 6.90
C PRO A 300 11.08 -1.95 7.98
N VAL A 301 10.66 -1.59 9.20
CA VAL A 301 11.56 -1.56 10.37
C VAL A 301 12.04 -2.98 10.69
N LYS A 302 13.23 -3.13 11.30
CA LYS A 302 13.82 -4.45 11.54
C LYS A 302 12.93 -5.41 12.33
N VAL A 303 12.12 -4.90 13.28
CA VAL A 303 11.15 -5.74 14.00
C VAL A 303 10.06 -6.29 13.08
N GLU A 304 9.52 -5.45 12.19
CA GLU A 304 8.50 -5.85 11.22
C GLU A 304 9.09 -6.79 10.18
N ALA A 305 10.29 -6.49 9.66
CA ALA A 305 11.03 -7.36 8.74
C ALA A 305 11.29 -8.75 9.35
N TRP A 306 11.57 -8.84 10.65
CA TRP A 306 11.79 -10.11 11.33
C TRP A 306 10.50 -10.92 11.52
N VAL A 307 9.39 -10.23 11.84
CA VAL A 307 8.07 -10.86 12.04
C VAL A 307 7.45 -11.31 10.72
N MET A 308 7.44 -10.43 9.71
CA MET A 308 6.86 -10.72 8.40
C MET A 308 7.79 -11.60 7.56
N GLY A 309 9.10 -11.36 7.62
CA GLY A 309 10.09 -12.07 6.82
C GLY A 309 9.94 -11.82 5.31
N GLY A 310 10.75 -12.54 4.52
CA GLY A 310 10.54 -12.67 3.08
C GLY A 310 11.05 -11.52 2.21
N GLU A 311 11.67 -10.46 2.74
CA GLU A 311 12.15 -9.34 1.91
C GLU A 311 13.11 -9.81 0.80
N GLN A 312 14.05 -10.71 1.13
CA GLN A 312 15.00 -11.25 0.16
C GLN A 312 14.30 -12.17 -0.85
N GLU A 313 13.32 -12.93 -0.40
CA GLU A 313 12.50 -13.83 -1.20
C GLU A 313 11.63 -13.06 -2.19
N THR A 314 11.04 -11.93 -1.77
CA THR A 314 10.34 -10.99 -2.65
C THR A 314 11.28 -10.51 -3.75
N ARG A 315 12.47 -10.03 -3.40
CA ARG A 315 13.45 -9.54 -4.38
C ARG A 315 13.86 -10.63 -5.37
N ARG A 316 14.24 -11.81 -4.86
CA ARG A 316 14.65 -12.96 -5.68
C ARG A 316 13.54 -13.40 -6.62
N PHE A 317 12.30 -13.44 -6.12
CA PHE A 317 11.15 -13.79 -6.92
C PHE A 317 10.95 -12.83 -8.09
N LEU A 318 10.94 -11.51 -7.82
CA LEU A 318 10.76 -10.52 -8.87
C LEU A 318 11.91 -10.53 -9.89
N GLN A 319 13.17 -10.67 -9.42
CA GLN A 319 14.33 -10.78 -10.31
C GLN A 319 14.26 -12.03 -11.19
N ALA A 320 13.83 -13.17 -10.63
CA ALA A 320 13.63 -14.39 -11.40
C ALA A 320 12.54 -14.21 -12.47
N LYS A 321 11.45 -13.50 -12.17
CA LYS A 321 10.40 -13.19 -13.15
C LYS A 321 10.89 -12.24 -14.25
N ALA A 322 11.62 -11.19 -13.89
CA ALA A 322 12.24 -10.28 -14.86
C ALA A 322 13.25 -11.00 -15.77
N ALA A 323 14.05 -11.91 -15.23
CA ALA A 323 15.03 -12.68 -16.01
C ALA A 323 14.37 -13.74 -16.93
N ALA A 324 13.20 -14.24 -16.55
CA ALA A 324 12.49 -15.28 -17.31
C ALA A 324 11.73 -14.74 -18.54
N ASP A 325 11.41 -13.44 -18.56
CA ASP A 325 10.64 -12.81 -19.64
C ASP A 325 11.30 -11.49 -20.08
N SER A 326 12.08 -11.55 -21.16
CA SER A 326 12.71 -10.36 -21.74
C SER A 326 11.74 -9.40 -22.42
N GLY A 327 10.49 -9.81 -22.64
CA GLY A 327 9.42 -8.96 -23.16
C GLY A 327 8.76 -8.11 -22.07
N LEU A 328 8.91 -8.48 -20.79
CA LEU A 328 8.32 -7.78 -19.66
C LEU A 328 9.33 -6.81 -19.04
N ARG A 329 9.09 -5.50 -19.19
CA ARG A 329 9.95 -4.46 -18.63
C ARG A 329 9.54 -4.10 -17.21
N PHE A 330 10.47 -4.27 -16.26
CA PHE A 330 10.28 -3.85 -14.87
C PHE A 330 10.70 -2.39 -14.70
N GLY A 331 9.98 -1.64 -13.85
CA GLY A 331 10.34 -0.29 -13.45
C GLY A 331 9.88 0.02 -12.03
N THR A 332 10.59 0.86 -11.28
CA THR A 332 10.16 1.39 -9.98
C THR A 332 9.97 2.90 -10.08
N LEU A 333 8.86 3.40 -9.53
CA LEU A 333 8.52 4.81 -9.66
C LEU A 333 9.32 5.68 -8.66
N PRO A 334 9.76 6.88 -9.07
CA PRO A 334 10.24 7.88 -8.13
C PRO A 334 9.10 8.36 -7.23
N ARG A 335 9.45 8.87 -6.06
CA ARG A 335 8.47 9.37 -5.09
C ARG A 335 8.01 10.78 -5.47
N PHE A 336 6.70 11.02 -5.52
CA PHE A 336 6.05 12.31 -5.83
C PHE A 336 6.32 12.91 -7.22
N GLU A 337 7.25 12.37 -7.99
CA GLU A 337 7.54 12.84 -9.34
C GLU A 337 6.58 12.19 -10.35
N PRO A 338 6.03 12.97 -11.31
CA PRO A 338 5.18 12.41 -12.35
C PRO A 338 6.01 11.54 -13.29
N VAL A 339 5.47 10.41 -13.69
CA VAL A 339 6.00 9.57 -14.78
C VAL A 339 4.93 9.43 -15.85
N VAL A 340 5.26 9.74 -17.10
CA VAL A 340 4.37 9.53 -18.25
C VAL A 340 4.21 8.03 -18.50
N LEU A 341 2.98 7.54 -18.44
CA LEU A 341 2.63 6.16 -18.71
C LEU A 341 2.27 5.92 -20.17
N PHE A 342 1.50 6.86 -20.75
CA PHE A 342 0.95 6.79 -22.11
C PHE A 342 0.84 8.20 -22.70
N GLU A 343 1.17 8.38 -23.97
CA GLU A 343 1.16 9.67 -24.68
C GLU A 343 0.00 9.84 -25.66
#